data_AF-A0A8S9HM35-F1
#
_entry.id   AF-A0A8S9HM35-F1
#
_cell.length_a   1.000
_cell.length_b   1.000
_cell.length_c   1.000
_cell.angle_alpha   90.00
_cell.angle_beta   90.00
_cell.angle_gamma   90.00
#
_symmetry.space_group_name_H-M   'P 1'
#
loop_
_entity.id
_entity.type
_entity.pdbx_description
1 polymer ?
#
loop_
_entity_poly.entity_id
_entity_poly.type
_entity_poly.pdbx_seq_one_letter_code
_entity_poly.pdbx_strand_id
1 'polypeptide(L)'
;MSSYVIEVNSDRFDRYRDGGSGGGNSDSNDMDEAIAWARERSQRPETKQAQEDLIDSRRSEEEEAKSEEVMEMEMKDEEIRIWLTGKETNIRLLLSTLHHVLWSNSIWQAIPLANLRDGSQVKKAYQKARLCLHPDKLQQRGGTSPLQKSVASRVFSILQEAWAVHSTLHLLTHAIPLSPLPFSIPMVLWSNSIWQAIPLANLRDGSQVKKAYQKARLCLHPDKLQQRGGTSPLQKSVASRVFSILQEAWAVYLTNEGLSG
;
A
#
# COMPACT_ATOMS: atom_id res chain seq x y z
N MET A 1 -99.38 34.38 -7.50
CA MET A 1 -97.99 34.40 -7.99
C MET A 1 -97.73 33.03 -8.61
N SER A 2 -98.06 32.83 -9.88
CA SER A 2 -97.16 32.96 -11.05
C SER A 2 -95.76 32.37 -10.82
N SER A 3 -95.46 31.25 -11.49
CA SER A 3 -94.13 30.96 -12.04
C SER A 3 -94.18 29.73 -12.97
N TYR A 4 -94.43 30.01 -14.26
CA TYR A 4 -94.01 29.36 -15.51
C TYR A 4 -93.93 27.83 -15.67
N VAL A 5 -94.70 27.37 -16.66
CA VAL A 5 -94.50 26.15 -17.46
C VAL A 5 -93.48 26.43 -18.57
N ILE A 6 -92.51 25.54 -18.79
CA ILE A 6 -91.89 25.32 -20.11
C ILE A 6 -91.64 23.81 -20.27
N GLU A 7 -92.46 23.16 -21.09
CA GLU A 7 -92.06 21.94 -21.80
C GLU A 7 -91.36 22.39 -23.09
N VAL A 8 -90.18 21.83 -23.39
CA VAL A 8 -89.65 21.80 -24.75
C VAL A 8 -89.41 20.35 -25.15
N ASN A 9 -90.05 20.04 -26.26
CA ASN A 9 -90.19 18.79 -26.94
C ASN A 9 -88.86 18.22 -27.46
N SER A 10 -88.85 16.90 -27.55
CA SER A 10 -88.14 16.00 -28.46
C SER A 10 -87.46 16.66 -29.67
N ASP A 11 -86.20 16.32 -29.94
CA ASP A 11 -85.89 15.49 -31.11
C ASP A 11 -84.41 15.07 -31.18
N ARG A 12 -84.21 13.94 -31.87
CA ARG A 12 -83.06 13.63 -32.73
C ARG A 12 -82.22 12.41 -32.33
N PHE A 13 -82.71 11.30 -32.90
CA PHE A 13 -81.98 10.33 -33.72
C PHE A 13 -81.49 9.07 -33.00
N ASP A 14 -82.28 8.01 -32.97
CA ASP A 14 -82.47 6.97 -33.99
C ASP A 14 -81.28 6.02 -34.21
N ARG A 15 -81.63 4.72 -34.12
CA ARG A 15 -81.09 3.56 -34.86
C ARG A 15 -79.74 2.98 -34.34
N TYR A 16 -79.58 1.67 -34.09
CA TYR A 16 -80.27 0.47 -34.59
C TYR A 16 -80.42 -0.60 -33.49
N ARG A 17 -81.62 -1.17 -33.44
CA ARG A 17 -81.86 -2.57 -33.05
C ARG A 17 -81.63 -3.42 -34.30
N ASP A 18 -80.72 -4.38 -34.25
CA ASP A 18 -80.84 -5.59 -35.07
C ASP A 18 -80.43 -6.80 -34.23
N GLY A 19 -81.20 -7.87 -34.38
CA GLY A 19 -81.12 -9.08 -33.58
C GLY A 19 -80.01 -10.00 -34.05
N GLY A 20 -79.48 -10.77 -33.11
CA GLY A 20 -78.59 -11.89 -33.39
C GLY A 20 -78.61 -12.88 -32.24
N SER A 21 -79.40 -13.95 -32.38
CA SER A 21 -79.23 -15.17 -31.60
C SER A 21 -77.81 -15.71 -31.79
N GLY A 22 -77.05 -15.82 -30.70
CA GLY A 22 -75.74 -16.45 -30.68
C GLY A 22 -75.46 -16.96 -29.27
N GLY A 23 -75.37 -18.28 -29.14
CA GLY A 23 -75.23 -19.00 -27.88
C GLY A 23 -74.11 -18.47 -26.99
N GLY A 24 -74.39 -18.49 -25.68
CA GLY A 24 -73.47 -18.09 -24.63
C GLY A 24 -72.18 -18.91 -24.65
N ASN A 25 -71.05 -18.20 -24.57
CA ASN A 25 -69.97 -18.51 -23.64
C ASN A 25 -68.95 -17.34 -23.49
N SER A 26 -69.37 -16.08 -23.65
CA SER A 26 -68.44 -14.93 -23.64
C SER A 26 -68.39 -14.13 -22.33
N ASP A 27 -69.47 -14.09 -21.54
CA ASP A 27 -69.53 -13.21 -20.37
C ASP A 27 -68.67 -13.70 -19.18
N SER A 28 -68.37 -15.00 -19.11
CA SER A 28 -67.47 -15.55 -18.07
C SER A 28 -66.01 -15.14 -18.31
N ASN A 29 -65.60 -15.09 -19.58
CA ASN A 29 -64.21 -14.84 -19.96
C ASN A 29 -63.82 -13.36 -19.74
N ASP A 30 -64.74 -12.42 -19.98
CA ASP A 30 -64.52 -10.99 -19.73
C ASP A 30 -64.40 -10.67 -18.23
N MET A 31 -65.19 -11.33 -17.39
CA MET A 31 -65.09 -11.18 -15.94
C MET A 31 -63.81 -11.82 -15.39
N ASP A 32 -63.43 -12.99 -15.88
CA ASP A 32 -62.16 -13.65 -15.51
C ASP A 32 -60.95 -12.81 -15.95
N GLU A 33 -61.02 -12.18 -17.13
CA GLU A 33 -59.99 -11.25 -17.62
C GLU A 33 -59.92 -9.98 -16.75
N ALA A 34 -61.05 -9.36 -16.42
CA ALA A 34 -61.09 -8.20 -15.53
C ALA A 34 -60.54 -8.49 -14.12
N ILE A 35 -60.83 -9.68 -13.58
CA ILE A 35 -60.28 -10.16 -12.30
C ILE A 35 -58.76 -10.38 -12.42
N ALA A 36 -58.28 -10.95 -13.53
CA ALA A 36 -56.85 -11.13 -13.77
C ALA A 36 -56.10 -9.79 -13.84
N TRP A 37 -56.64 -8.82 -14.58
CA TRP A 37 -56.09 -7.46 -14.67
C TRP A 37 -56.05 -6.73 -13.32
N ALA A 38 -57.11 -6.87 -12.50
CA ALA A 38 -57.16 -6.27 -11.17
C ALA A 38 -56.15 -6.88 -10.19
N ARG A 39 -55.96 -8.21 -10.27
CA ARG A 39 -54.96 -8.93 -9.47
C ARG A 39 -53.54 -8.56 -9.90
N GLU A 40 -53.25 -8.54 -11.20
CA GLU A 40 -51.95 -8.16 -11.72
C GLU A 40 -51.58 -6.72 -11.33
N ARG A 41 -52.53 -5.78 -11.45
CA ARG A 41 -52.28 -4.37 -11.09
C ARG A 41 -52.09 -4.16 -9.59
N SER A 42 -52.73 -4.97 -8.75
CA SER A 42 -52.52 -4.94 -7.29
C SER A 42 -51.20 -5.58 -6.87
N GLN A 43 -50.78 -6.67 -7.52
CA GLN A 43 -49.56 -7.40 -7.18
C GLN A 43 -48.28 -6.78 -7.77
N ARG A 44 -48.37 -6.03 -8.87
CA ARG A 44 -47.22 -5.39 -9.54
C ARG A 44 -46.45 -4.36 -8.70
N PRO A 45 -47.09 -3.45 -7.92
CA PRO A 45 -46.36 -2.54 -7.04
C PRO A 45 -45.73 -3.27 -5.84
N GLU A 46 -46.42 -4.25 -5.24
CA GLU A 46 -45.88 -5.04 -4.11
C GLU A 46 -44.67 -5.88 -4.52
N THR A 47 -44.73 -6.53 -5.70
CA THR A 47 -43.61 -7.32 -6.23
C THR A 47 -42.42 -6.46 -6.64
N LYS A 48 -42.65 -5.26 -7.18
CA LYS A 48 -41.58 -4.30 -7.48
C LYS A 48 -40.91 -3.77 -6.21
N GLN A 49 -41.71 -3.38 -5.21
CA GLN A 49 -41.18 -2.90 -3.94
C GLN A 49 -40.37 -4.00 -3.24
N ALA A 50 -40.90 -5.23 -3.19
CA ALA A 50 -40.17 -6.35 -2.62
C ALA A 50 -38.87 -6.66 -3.38
N GLN A 51 -38.85 -6.52 -4.71
CA GLN A 51 -37.62 -6.67 -5.49
C GLN A 51 -36.62 -5.54 -5.23
N GLU A 52 -37.07 -4.29 -5.10
CA GLU A 52 -36.23 -3.14 -4.78
C GLU A 52 -35.64 -3.24 -3.37
N ASP A 53 -36.44 -3.63 -2.37
CA ASP A 53 -36.00 -3.84 -1.00
C ASP A 53 -34.97 -4.98 -0.89
N LEU A 54 -35.13 -6.06 -1.68
CA LEU A 54 -34.14 -7.16 -1.75
C LEU A 54 -32.81 -6.71 -2.39
N ILE A 55 -32.88 -5.84 -3.40
CA ILE A 55 -31.68 -5.27 -4.05
C ILE A 55 -30.98 -4.30 -3.11
N ASP A 56 -31.73 -3.47 -2.37
CA ASP A 56 -31.19 -2.52 -1.41
C ASP A 56 -30.56 -3.24 -0.21
N SER A 57 -31.22 -4.28 0.32
CA SER A 57 -30.66 -5.15 1.36
C SER A 57 -29.34 -5.77 0.92
N ARG A 58 -29.30 -6.40 -0.27
CA ARG A 58 -28.05 -6.98 -0.80
C ARG A 58 -26.96 -5.92 -0.97
N ARG A 59 -27.31 -4.74 -1.44
CA ARG A 59 -26.35 -3.64 -1.62
C ARG A 59 -25.79 -3.18 -0.27
N SER A 60 -26.63 -3.06 0.75
CA SER A 60 -26.19 -2.69 2.10
C SER A 60 -25.25 -3.73 2.71
N GLU A 61 -25.53 -5.03 2.53
CA GLU A 61 -24.66 -6.14 2.94
C GLU A 61 -23.31 -6.11 2.19
N GLU A 62 -23.31 -5.82 0.89
CA GLU A 62 -22.10 -5.68 0.08
C GLU A 62 -21.25 -4.45 0.51
N GLU A 63 -21.90 -3.33 0.84
CA GLU A 63 -21.23 -2.12 1.33
C GLU A 63 -20.62 -2.34 2.73
N GLU A 64 -21.32 -3.05 3.63
CA GLU A 64 -20.83 -3.40 4.95
C GLU A 64 -19.65 -4.38 4.87
N ALA A 65 -19.77 -5.46 4.08
CA ALA A 65 -18.69 -6.43 3.87
C ALA A 65 -17.44 -5.77 3.26
N LYS A 66 -17.62 -4.83 2.34
CA LYS A 66 -16.51 -4.06 1.76
C LYS A 66 -15.88 -3.12 2.80
N SER A 67 -16.67 -2.50 3.66
CA SER A 67 -16.17 -1.67 4.75
C SER A 67 -15.34 -2.50 5.75
N GLU A 68 -15.80 -3.70 6.10
CA GLU A 68 -15.06 -4.63 6.94
C GLU A 68 -13.71 -5.03 6.32
N GLU A 69 -13.68 -5.35 5.03
CA GLU A 69 -12.43 -5.67 4.32
C GLU A 69 -11.42 -4.51 4.34
N VAL A 70 -11.91 -3.27 4.17
CA VAL A 70 -11.07 -2.06 4.25
C VAL A 70 -10.49 -1.89 5.65
N MET A 71 -11.33 -1.99 6.69
CA MET A 71 -10.87 -1.89 8.08
C MET A 71 -9.86 -2.99 8.43
N GLU A 72 -10.07 -4.23 7.97
CA GLU A 72 -9.13 -5.33 8.18
C GLU A 72 -7.77 -5.05 7.51
N MET A 73 -7.79 -4.45 6.32
CA MET A 73 -6.59 -4.04 5.60
C MET A 73 -5.82 -2.94 6.36
N GLU A 74 -6.51 -1.91 6.83
CA GLU A 74 -5.89 -0.82 7.61
C GLU A 74 -5.29 -1.33 8.92
N MET A 75 -5.98 -2.22 9.64
CA MET A 75 -5.44 -2.84 10.86
C MET A 75 -4.16 -3.62 10.56
N LYS A 76 -4.14 -4.40 9.48
CA LYS A 76 -2.95 -5.16 9.08
C LYS A 76 -1.79 -4.25 8.69
N ASP A 77 -2.06 -3.15 8.02
CA ASP A 77 -1.02 -2.19 7.66
C ASP A 77 -0.42 -1.52 8.90
N GLU A 78 -1.24 -1.19 9.90
CA GLU A 78 -0.74 -0.67 11.18
C GLU A 78 0.07 -1.71 11.95
N GLU A 79 -0.35 -2.98 11.98
CA GLU A 79 0.44 -4.08 12.55
C GLU A 79 1.82 -4.19 11.89
N ILE A 80 1.89 -4.07 10.56
CA ILE A 80 3.17 -4.07 9.82
C ILE A 80 4.01 -2.86 10.20
N ARG A 81 3.41 -1.68 10.37
CA ARG A 81 4.11 -0.45 10.75
C ARG A 81 4.69 -0.52 12.17
N ILE A 82 3.92 -1.03 13.12
CA ILE A 82 4.38 -1.29 14.49
C ILE A 82 5.50 -2.33 14.47
N TRP A 83 5.31 -3.42 13.70
CA TRP A 83 6.32 -4.46 13.55
C TRP A 83 7.63 -3.88 13.01
N LEU A 84 7.60 -2.99 12.03
CA LEU A 84 8.80 -2.36 11.46
C LEU A 84 9.59 -1.48 12.43
N THR A 85 8.90 -0.85 13.38
CA THR A 85 9.46 0.18 14.25
C THR A 85 10.73 -0.31 14.96
N GLY A 86 11.84 0.39 14.74
CA GLY A 86 13.14 0.07 15.35
C GLY A 86 13.91 -1.10 14.70
N LYS A 87 13.39 -1.73 13.64
CA LYS A 87 14.07 -2.84 12.93
C LYS A 87 14.08 -2.74 11.40
N GLU A 88 13.73 -1.57 10.85
CA GLU A 88 13.53 -1.30 9.42
C GLU A 88 14.69 -1.76 8.52
N THR A 89 15.94 -1.55 8.96
CA THR A 89 17.14 -1.89 8.18
C THR A 89 17.78 -3.22 8.60
N ASN A 90 17.27 -3.87 9.64
CA ASN A 90 17.86 -5.06 10.22
C ASN A 90 17.17 -6.32 9.71
N ILE A 91 17.67 -6.83 8.58
CA ILE A 91 17.12 -8.04 7.94
C ILE A 91 17.06 -9.26 8.88
N ARG A 92 17.98 -9.37 9.87
CA ARG A 92 17.99 -10.50 10.81
C ARG A 92 16.79 -10.45 11.75
N LEU A 93 16.53 -9.27 12.31
CA LEU A 93 15.38 -9.06 13.20
C LEU A 93 14.07 -9.22 12.44
N LEU A 94 13.97 -8.64 11.24
CA LEU A 94 12.81 -8.79 10.36
C LEU A 94 12.52 -10.27 10.08
N LEU A 95 13.51 -11.05 9.63
CA LEU A 95 13.31 -12.48 9.38
C LEU A 95 12.92 -13.26 10.65
N SER A 96 13.56 -12.99 11.78
CA SER A 96 13.23 -13.72 13.02
C SER A 96 11.80 -13.48 13.51
N THR A 97 11.28 -12.28 13.29
CA THR A 97 9.96 -11.83 13.76
C THR A 97 8.90 -11.80 12.67
N LEU A 98 9.21 -12.30 11.47
CA LEU A 98 8.32 -12.28 10.30
C LEU A 98 6.99 -13.01 10.56
N HIS A 99 7.00 -14.04 11.41
CA HIS A 99 5.81 -14.82 11.76
C HIS A 99 4.70 -14.01 12.45
N HIS A 100 4.99 -12.83 13.02
CA HIS A 100 3.98 -11.98 13.68
C HIS A 100 3.05 -11.25 12.70
N VAL A 101 3.53 -10.96 11.49
CA VAL A 101 2.76 -10.21 10.46
C VAL A 101 2.20 -11.12 9.38
N LEU A 102 2.56 -12.41 9.40
CA LEU A 102 2.03 -13.39 8.47
C LEU A 102 0.77 -14.06 9.02
N TRP A 103 -0.01 -14.62 8.10
CA TRP A 103 -1.20 -15.39 8.41
C TRP A 103 -0.84 -16.82 8.89
N SER A 104 -1.77 -17.43 9.62
CA SER A 104 -1.59 -18.72 10.32
C SER A 104 -1.29 -19.90 9.38
N ASN A 105 -1.86 -19.91 8.16
CA ASN A 105 -1.61 -20.93 7.14
C ASN A 105 -0.40 -20.62 6.23
N SER A 106 0.51 -19.72 6.63
CA SER A 106 1.73 -19.46 5.88
C SER A 106 2.73 -20.62 6.05
N ILE A 107 3.57 -20.86 5.03
CA ILE A 107 4.65 -21.85 5.11
C ILE A 107 5.85 -21.36 5.93
N TRP A 108 5.74 -20.19 6.53
CA TRP A 108 6.83 -19.56 7.26
C TRP A 108 6.97 -20.19 8.63
N GLN A 109 8.19 -20.62 8.96
CA GLN A 109 8.53 -21.13 10.29
C GLN A 109 9.33 -20.06 11.02
N ALA A 110 8.98 -19.80 12.28
CA ALA A 110 9.72 -18.86 13.11
C ALA A 110 11.19 -19.30 13.25
N ILE A 111 12.11 -18.40 12.93
CA ILE A 111 13.55 -18.66 13.00
C ILE A 111 14.11 -17.83 14.15
N PRO A 112 14.65 -18.44 15.22
CA PRO A 112 15.23 -17.67 16.31
C PRO A 112 16.46 -16.91 15.82
N LEU A 113 16.70 -15.73 16.40
CA LEU A 113 17.84 -14.87 16.02
C LEU A 113 19.19 -15.60 16.17
N ALA A 114 19.28 -16.55 17.10
CA ALA A 114 20.45 -17.41 17.29
C ALA A 114 20.84 -18.23 16.04
N ASN A 115 19.89 -18.50 15.14
CA ASN A 115 20.09 -19.24 13.90
C ASN A 115 20.33 -18.31 12.68
N LEU A 116 20.50 -17.01 12.91
CA LEU A 116 20.73 -15.97 11.89
C LEU A 116 22.03 -15.19 12.17
N ARG A 117 23.07 -15.89 12.63
CA ARG A 117 24.36 -15.28 13.01
C ARG A 117 25.21 -14.94 11.79
N ASP A 118 25.25 -15.86 10.84
CA ASP A 118 26.15 -15.78 9.68
C ASP A 118 25.42 -15.30 8.43
N GLY A 119 26.14 -14.60 7.53
CA GLY A 119 25.57 -14.11 6.27
C GLY A 119 24.95 -15.22 5.42
N SER A 120 25.50 -16.43 5.48
CA SER A 120 24.96 -17.61 4.79
C SER A 120 23.60 -18.07 5.34
N GLN A 121 23.42 -18.02 6.66
CA GLN A 121 22.15 -18.35 7.32
C GLN A 121 21.09 -17.30 7.01
N VAL A 122 21.46 -16.01 7.09
CA VAL A 122 20.58 -14.88 6.73
C VAL A 122 20.14 -14.99 5.27
N LYS A 123 21.07 -15.29 4.36
CA LYS A 123 20.76 -15.49 2.93
C LYS A 123 19.76 -16.62 2.71
N LYS A 124 19.95 -17.78 3.37
CA LYS A 124 19.02 -18.92 3.26
C LYS A 124 17.63 -18.57 3.80
N ALA A 125 17.55 -17.92 4.95
CA ALA A 125 16.29 -17.48 5.53
C ALA A 125 15.57 -16.45 4.64
N TYR A 126 16.30 -15.49 4.09
CA TYR A 126 15.76 -14.51 3.13
C TYR A 126 15.22 -15.17 1.86
N GLN A 127 15.93 -16.16 1.30
CA GLN A 127 15.46 -16.93 0.15
C GLN A 127 14.13 -17.65 0.45
N LYS A 128 14.01 -18.27 1.64
CA LYS A 128 12.75 -18.87 2.08
C LYS A 128 11.63 -17.83 2.20
N ALA A 129 11.91 -16.65 2.75
CA ALA A 129 10.92 -15.59 2.93
C ALA A 129 10.41 -15.10 1.57
N ARG A 130 11.31 -14.89 0.60
CA ARG A 130 10.93 -14.54 -0.78
C ARG A 130 10.01 -15.57 -1.41
N LEU A 131 10.28 -16.86 -1.25
CA LEU A 131 9.41 -17.92 -1.78
C LEU A 131 8.06 -17.99 -1.07
N CYS A 132 8.01 -17.66 0.22
CA CYS A 132 6.77 -17.59 0.99
C CYS A 132 5.87 -16.45 0.52
N LEU A 133 6.47 -15.30 0.20
CA LEU A 133 5.78 -14.04 -0.11
C LEU A 133 5.59 -13.79 -1.61
N HIS A 134 6.14 -14.65 -2.48
CA HIS A 134 6.10 -14.42 -3.92
C HIS A 134 4.66 -14.58 -4.46
N PRO A 135 4.14 -13.62 -5.26
CA PRO A 135 2.76 -13.65 -5.74
C PRO A 135 2.43 -14.92 -6.53
N ASP A 136 3.36 -15.43 -7.35
CA ASP A 136 3.19 -16.71 -8.08
C ASP A 136 2.99 -17.90 -7.13
N LYS A 137 3.75 -17.96 -6.04
CA LYS A 137 3.69 -19.09 -5.09
C LYS A 137 2.45 -19.02 -4.20
N LEU A 138 1.92 -17.83 -3.97
CA LEU A 138 0.63 -17.63 -3.32
C LEU A 138 -0.52 -18.07 -4.24
N GLN A 139 -0.48 -17.69 -5.51
CA GLN A 139 -1.50 -18.09 -6.49
C GLN A 139 -1.54 -19.62 -6.70
N GLN A 140 -0.38 -20.27 -6.78
CA GLN A 140 -0.28 -21.72 -6.95
C GLN A 140 -0.87 -22.53 -5.78
N ARG A 141 -0.97 -21.94 -4.58
CA ARG A 141 -1.49 -22.65 -3.40
C ARG A 141 -3.02 -22.64 -3.30
N GLY A 142 -3.71 -21.79 -4.07
CA GLY A 142 -5.14 -21.57 -3.91
C GLY A 142 -5.48 -20.92 -2.56
N GLY A 143 -6.63 -20.25 -2.48
CA GLY A 143 -7.16 -19.73 -1.21
C GLY A 143 -6.43 -18.52 -0.59
N THR A 144 -5.60 -17.79 -1.34
CA THR A 144 -4.99 -16.55 -0.84
C THR A 144 -5.96 -15.38 -0.97
N SER A 145 -6.38 -14.80 0.16
CA SER A 145 -7.30 -13.64 0.18
C SER A 145 -6.64 -12.37 -0.41
N PRO A 146 -7.42 -11.39 -0.89
CA PRO A 146 -6.88 -10.10 -1.35
C PRO A 146 -5.98 -9.43 -0.30
N LEU A 147 -6.40 -9.47 0.97
CA LEU A 147 -5.62 -9.00 2.12
C LEU A 147 -4.25 -9.71 2.25
N GLN A 148 -4.20 -11.03 2.11
CA GLN A 148 -2.93 -11.75 2.19
C GLN A 148 -1.97 -11.35 1.06
N LYS A 149 -2.50 -11.02 -0.13
CA LYS A 149 -1.67 -10.52 -1.25
C LYS A 149 -1.13 -9.12 -0.96
N SER A 150 -1.93 -8.22 -0.40
CA SER A 150 -1.48 -6.87 -0.04
C SER A 150 -0.40 -6.92 1.03
N VAL A 151 -0.64 -7.66 2.12
CA VAL A 151 0.33 -7.91 3.20
C VAL A 151 1.62 -8.51 2.65
N ALA A 152 1.52 -9.54 1.80
CA ALA A 152 2.69 -10.18 1.22
C ALA A 152 3.51 -9.21 0.36
N SER A 153 2.85 -8.42 -0.48
CA SER A 153 3.49 -7.40 -1.32
C SER A 153 4.23 -6.35 -0.48
N ARG A 154 3.58 -5.87 0.58
CA ARG A 154 4.14 -4.87 1.50
C ARG A 154 5.37 -5.42 2.21
N VAL A 155 5.25 -6.57 2.86
CA VAL A 155 6.34 -7.22 3.60
C VAL A 155 7.49 -7.63 2.69
N PHE A 156 7.19 -8.10 1.47
CA PHE A 156 8.21 -8.43 0.48
C PHE A 156 9.08 -7.22 0.12
N SER A 157 8.45 -6.07 -0.12
CA SER A 157 9.15 -4.83 -0.46
C SER A 157 10.11 -4.38 0.66
N ILE A 158 9.63 -4.42 1.91
CA ILE A 158 10.43 -4.14 3.12
C ILE A 158 11.66 -5.06 3.21
N LEU A 159 11.45 -6.37 3.03
CA LEU A 159 12.53 -7.34 3.12
C LEU A 159 13.55 -7.16 1.99
N GLN A 160 13.14 -6.72 0.80
CA GLN A 160 14.07 -6.40 -0.28
C GLN A 160 14.96 -5.22 0.07
N GLU A 161 14.38 -4.16 0.63
CA GLU A 161 15.12 -2.96 1.03
C GLU A 161 16.15 -3.29 2.12
N ALA A 162 15.73 -3.99 3.18
CA ALA A 162 16.62 -4.42 4.25
C ALA A 162 17.71 -5.39 3.74
N TRP A 163 17.39 -6.27 2.78
CA TRP A 163 18.37 -7.15 2.15
C TRP A 163 19.38 -6.39 1.29
N ALA A 164 18.95 -5.34 0.57
CA ALA A 164 19.86 -4.51 -0.22
C ALA A 164 20.88 -3.80 0.66
N VAL A 165 20.44 -3.25 1.80
CA VAL A 165 21.31 -2.65 2.82
C VAL A 165 22.27 -3.71 3.38
N HIS A 166 21.76 -4.88 3.80
CA HIS A 166 22.58 -5.96 4.33
C HIS A 166 23.61 -6.47 3.33
N SER A 167 23.22 -6.64 2.07
CA SER A 167 24.10 -7.10 0.98
C SER A 167 25.20 -6.08 0.70
N THR A 168 24.87 -4.79 0.67
CA THR A 168 25.85 -3.72 0.45
C THR A 168 26.87 -3.68 1.58
N LEU A 169 26.42 -3.73 2.85
CA LEU A 169 27.30 -3.83 4.01
C LEU A 169 28.17 -5.08 3.97
N HIS A 170 27.58 -6.24 3.68
CA HIS A 170 28.31 -7.50 3.60
C HIS A 170 29.36 -7.53 2.48
N LEU A 171 29.07 -6.91 1.34
CA LEU A 171 30.02 -6.77 0.24
C LEU A 171 31.16 -5.82 0.63
N LEU A 172 30.87 -4.69 1.30
CA LEU A 172 31.90 -3.79 1.80
C LEU A 172 32.80 -4.45 2.85
N THR A 173 32.28 -5.38 3.66
CA THR A 173 33.09 -6.09 4.67
C THR A 173 33.92 -7.24 4.09
N HIS A 174 33.53 -7.85 2.97
CA HIS A 174 34.21 -9.02 2.40
C HIS A 174 34.95 -8.77 1.07
N ALA A 175 34.73 -7.61 0.42
CA ALA A 175 35.44 -7.23 -0.81
C ALA A 175 36.85 -6.65 -0.57
N ILE A 176 37.31 -6.61 0.69
CA ILE A 176 38.71 -6.34 1.03
C ILE A 176 39.40 -7.70 1.19
N PRO A 177 40.29 -8.12 0.28
CA PRO A 177 41.11 -9.30 0.52
C PRO A 177 41.96 -9.03 1.76
N LEU A 178 41.72 -9.80 2.82
CA LEU A 178 42.51 -9.81 4.05
C LEU A 178 43.92 -10.34 3.75
N SER A 179 44.78 -9.49 3.21
CA SER A 179 46.20 -9.57 3.55
C SER A 179 46.40 -8.91 4.92
N PRO A 180 47.22 -9.48 5.81
CA PRO A 180 47.46 -8.86 7.09
C PRO A 180 48.38 -7.68 6.84
N LEU A 181 47.86 -6.46 6.89
CA LEU A 181 48.70 -5.27 6.98
C LEU A 181 48.32 -4.41 8.18
N PRO A 182 49.33 -3.79 8.79
CA PRO A 182 49.30 -3.34 10.16
C PRO A 182 48.75 -1.92 10.22
N PHE A 183 47.81 -1.70 11.13
CA PHE A 183 47.36 -0.40 11.62
C PHE A 183 46.72 0.58 10.60
N SER A 184 45.62 1.17 11.08
CA SER A 184 44.94 2.36 10.54
C SER A 184 44.20 2.15 9.21
N ILE A 185 42.89 1.97 9.33
CA ILE A 185 41.93 2.23 8.25
C ILE A 185 41.59 3.74 8.29
N PRO A 186 42.07 4.59 7.37
CA PRO A 186 41.37 5.81 7.00
C PRO A 186 40.63 5.54 5.68
N MET A 187 39.53 4.79 5.75
CA MET A 187 38.69 4.51 4.59
C MET A 187 37.46 5.40 4.68
N VAL A 188 37.37 6.45 3.85
CA VAL A 188 36.10 7.00 3.32
C VAL A 188 36.36 7.81 2.03
N LEU A 189 37.55 8.33 1.78
CA LEU A 189 37.84 9.02 0.52
C LEU A 189 39.10 8.47 -0.11
N TRP A 190 38.99 8.18 -1.41
CA TRP A 190 39.98 7.69 -2.39
C TRP A 190 41.43 7.97 -1.99
N SER A 191 42.39 7.14 -2.42
CA SER A 191 43.83 7.32 -2.17
C SER A 191 44.37 8.71 -2.55
N ASN A 192 43.66 9.45 -3.41
CA ASN A 192 43.97 10.81 -3.86
C ASN A 192 43.20 11.92 -3.11
N SER A 193 42.40 11.56 -2.11
CA SER A 193 41.70 12.49 -1.25
C SER A 193 42.63 13.03 -0.18
N ILE A 194 42.65 14.34 -0.01
CA ILE A 194 43.39 15.01 1.09
C ILE A 194 42.61 14.89 2.41
N TRP A 195 41.46 14.20 2.40
CA TRP A 195 40.68 13.99 3.60
C TRP A 195 41.34 12.98 4.53
N GLN A 196 41.41 13.36 5.80
CA GLN A 196 41.83 12.50 6.90
C GLN A 196 40.71 12.50 7.93
N ALA A 197 40.41 11.34 8.51
CA ALA A 197 39.42 11.22 9.57
C ALA A 197 39.83 12.09 10.76
N ILE A 198 38.91 12.91 11.25
CA ILE A 198 39.12 13.79 12.41
C ILE A 198 38.57 13.05 13.64
N PRO A 199 39.39 12.73 14.65
CA PRO A 199 38.91 12.11 15.88
C PRO A 199 37.88 12.98 16.57
N LEU A 200 36.87 12.36 17.21
CA LEU A 200 35.87 13.09 18.01
C LEU A 200 36.51 13.94 19.12
N ALA A 201 37.68 13.53 19.63
CA ALA A 201 38.45 14.29 20.59
C ALA A 201 38.89 15.69 20.10
N ASN A 202 38.91 15.92 18.78
CA ASN A 202 39.29 17.17 18.12
C ASN A 202 38.07 17.95 17.57
N LEU A 203 36.85 17.58 17.99
CA LEU A 203 35.59 18.21 17.62
C LEU A 203 34.81 18.60 18.89
N ARG A 204 35.49 19.23 19.85
CA ARG A 204 34.93 19.56 21.16
C ARG A 204 34.17 20.87 21.19
N ASP A 205 34.50 21.79 20.29
CA ASP A 205 33.90 23.12 20.21
C ASP A 205 33.40 23.43 18.80
N GLY A 206 32.47 24.38 18.69
CA GLY A 206 31.86 24.73 17.41
C GLY A 206 32.84 25.37 16.40
N SER A 207 33.97 25.92 16.84
CA SER A 207 35.03 26.42 15.95
C SER A 207 35.76 25.26 15.26
N GLN A 208 36.01 24.18 15.99
CA GLN A 208 36.61 22.94 15.47
C GLN A 208 35.67 22.24 14.48
N VAL A 209 34.37 22.17 14.81
CA VAL A 209 33.35 21.61 13.91
C VAL A 209 33.23 22.45 12.63
N LYS A 210 33.21 23.78 12.74
CA LYS A 210 33.25 24.72 11.58
C LYS A 210 34.45 24.44 10.67
N LYS A 211 35.65 24.32 11.23
CA LYS A 211 36.89 24.06 10.47
C LYS A 211 36.86 22.68 9.79
N ALA A 212 36.39 21.66 10.50
CA ALA A 212 36.25 20.30 9.97
C ALA A 212 35.28 20.26 8.79
N TYR A 213 34.12 20.91 8.92
CA TYR A 213 33.13 21.02 7.85
C TYR A 213 33.66 21.76 6.62
N GLN A 214 34.32 22.90 6.80
CA GLN A 214 34.94 23.64 5.70
C GLN A 214 35.98 22.81 4.95
N LYS A 215 36.83 22.07 5.70
CA LYS A 215 37.81 21.15 5.12
C LYS A 215 37.14 20.02 4.32
N ALA A 216 36.06 19.43 4.86
CA ALA A 216 35.31 18.37 4.19
C ALA A 216 34.70 18.86 2.88
N ARG A 217 34.08 20.04 2.91
CA ARG A 217 33.45 20.69 1.74
C ARG A 217 34.46 20.95 0.61
N LEU A 218 35.67 21.40 0.95
CA LEU A 218 36.74 21.62 -0.03
C LEU A 218 37.28 20.32 -0.63
N CYS A 219 37.37 19.26 0.17
CA CYS A 219 37.85 17.95 -0.29
C CYS A 219 36.85 17.22 -1.19
N LEU A 220 35.55 17.48 -0.98
CA LEU A 220 34.44 16.82 -1.68
C LEU A 220 33.85 17.65 -2.82
N HIS A 221 34.39 18.83 -3.09
CA HIS A 221 33.85 19.72 -4.11
C HIS A 221 34.00 19.11 -5.52
N PRO A 222 32.92 19.05 -6.33
CA PRO A 222 32.92 18.38 -7.63
C PRO A 222 33.98 18.92 -8.60
N ASP A 223 34.16 20.25 -8.67
CA ASP A 223 35.16 20.86 -9.59
C ASP A 223 36.61 20.55 -9.19
N LYS A 224 36.90 20.48 -7.89
CA LYS A 224 38.24 20.18 -7.39
C LYS A 224 38.59 18.71 -7.58
N LEU A 225 37.59 17.84 -7.65
CA LEU A 225 37.73 16.42 -7.99
C LEU A 225 37.99 16.21 -9.49
N GLN A 226 37.45 17.07 -10.35
CA GLN A 226 37.70 17.05 -11.79
C GLN A 226 39.15 17.47 -12.14
N GLN A 227 39.69 18.48 -11.43
CA GLN A 227 41.06 18.97 -11.62
C GLN A 227 42.15 17.98 -11.17
N ARG A 228 41.80 16.95 -10.39
CA ARG A 228 42.74 15.97 -9.82
C ARG A 228 42.92 14.70 -10.66
N GLY A 229 42.44 14.71 -11.90
CA GLY A 229 42.89 13.76 -12.93
C GLY A 229 42.59 12.28 -12.69
N GLY A 230 41.54 11.93 -11.95
CA GLY A 230 41.24 10.51 -11.71
C GLY A 230 39.98 10.23 -10.92
N THR A 231 38.82 10.71 -11.37
CA THR A 231 37.54 10.33 -10.76
C THR A 231 36.70 9.46 -11.67
N SER A 232 36.51 8.20 -11.27
CA SER A 232 35.55 7.31 -11.94
C SER A 232 34.12 7.87 -11.79
N PRO A 233 33.17 7.54 -12.69
CA PRO A 233 31.79 8.02 -12.61
C PRO A 233 31.13 7.79 -11.25
N LEU A 234 31.43 6.65 -10.62
CA LEU A 234 30.96 6.32 -9.28
C LEU A 234 31.50 7.30 -8.22
N GLN A 235 32.75 7.73 -8.35
CA GLN A 235 33.36 8.65 -7.38
C GLN A 235 32.73 10.02 -7.40
N LYS A 236 32.36 10.49 -8.60
CA LYS A 236 31.65 11.76 -8.78
C LYS A 236 30.26 11.70 -8.16
N SER A 237 29.54 10.60 -8.37
CA SER A 237 28.20 10.38 -7.79
C SER A 237 28.26 10.34 -6.25
N VAL A 238 29.19 9.55 -5.70
CA VAL A 238 29.38 9.45 -4.25
C VAL A 238 29.80 10.79 -3.64
N ALA A 239 30.77 11.49 -4.23
CA ALA A 239 31.20 12.80 -3.73
C ALA A 239 30.07 13.83 -3.76
N SER A 240 29.28 13.87 -4.83
CA SER A 240 28.10 14.74 -4.94
C SER A 240 27.08 14.44 -3.83
N ARG A 241 26.78 13.15 -3.61
CA ARG A 241 25.84 12.74 -2.55
C ARG A 241 26.34 13.07 -1.15
N VAL A 242 27.61 12.80 -0.85
CA VAL A 242 28.23 13.13 0.44
C VAL A 242 28.28 14.64 0.65
N PHE A 243 28.56 15.42 -0.40
CA PHE A 243 28.53 16.88 -0.35
C PHE A 243 27.13 17.41 0.03
N SER A 244 26.06 16.88 -0.58
CA SER A 244 24.68 17.23 -0.22
C SER A 244 24.35 16.90 1.23
N ILE A 245 24.68 15.68 1.68
CA ILE A 245 24.44 15.24 3.07
C ILE A 245 25.19 16.15 4.06
N LEU A 246 26.42 16.56 3.73
CA LEU A 246 27.17 17.49 4.56
C LEU A 246 26.53 18.89 4.62
N GLN A 247 25.97 19.41 3.51
CA GLN A 247 25.24 20.69 3.53
C GLN A 247 24.01 20.60 4.44
N GLU A 248 23.24 19.51 4.34
CA GLU A 248 22.04 19.29 5.16
C GLU A 248 22.38 19.17 6.65
N ALA A 249 23.37 18.35 7.00
CA ALA A 249 23.84 18.19 8.37
C ALA A 249 24.38 19.50 8.96
N TRP A 250 25.05 20.32 8.14
CA TRP A 250 25.53 21.63 8.55
C TRP A 250 24.39 22.63 8.83
N ALA A 251 23.33 22.60 8.01
CA ALA A 251 22.15 23.44 8.25
C ALA A 251 21.50 23.09 9.60
N VAL A 252 21.34 21.80 9.89
CA VAL A 252 20.80 21.32 11.18
C VAL A 252 21.72 21.69 12.36
N TYR A 253 23.03 21.62 12.17
CA TYR A 253 24.00 22.01 13.19
C TYR A 253 23.87 23.51 13.53
N LEU A 254 23.74 24.37 12.52
CA LEU A 254 23.55 25.82 12.72
C LEU A 254 22.24 26.16 13.43
N THR A 255 21.14 25.46 13.13
CA THR A 255 19.86 25.68 13.82
C THR A 255 19.92 25.28 15.29
N ASN A 256 20.68 24.23 15.62
CA ASN A 256 20.80 23.74 16.99
C ASN A 256 21.76 24.59 17.84
N GLU A 257 22.86 25.09 17.27
CA GLU A 257 23.75 26.02 17.98
C GLU A 257 23.09 27.38 18.25
N GLY A 258 22.25 27.87 17.31
CA GLY A 258 21.49 29.12 17.46
C GLY A 258 20.37 29.07 18.51
N LEU A 259 19.99 27.88 18.99
CA LEU A 259 19.06 27.69 20.12
C LEU A 259 19.77 27.59 21.48
N SER A 260 21.10 27.54 21.49
CA SER A 260 21.92 27.43 22.71
C SER A 260 22.63 28.73 23.12
N GLY A 261 22.40 29.81 22.38
CA GLY A 261 22.94 31.16 22.63
C GLY A 261 21.91 32.12 23.15
#